data_AF-A0AA87BB63-F1
#
_entry.id   AF-A0AA87BB63-F1
#
_cell.length_a   1.000
_cell.length_b   1.000
_cell.length_c   1.000
_cell.angle_alpha   90.00
_cell.angle_beta   90.00
_cell.angle_gamma   90.00
#
_symmetry.space_group_name_H-M   'P 1'
#
loop_
_entity.id
_entity.type
_entity.pdbx_description
1 polymer ?
#
loop_
_entity_poly.entity_id
_entity_poly.type
_entity_poly.pdbx_seq_one_letter_code
_entity_poly.pdbx_strand_id
1 'polypeptide(L)'
;NGEIISYSISESPSAKNIMDALEKAIKVTAKSPYRRTFHSDQGWAYQMKAYSKRLKEERIYQSMSRKANCLDNSIMENFFGILKQEIYYGTTYNSYRELKLAIEKYIKYYNEERIKEKLGWLSPKQYRIKHMTV
;
A
#
# COMPACT_ATOMS: atom_id res chain seq x y z
N ASN A 1 2.96 3.55 -10.57
CA ASN A 1 2.37 4.88 -10.27
C ASN A 1 2.38 5.21 -8.76
N GLY A 2 2.46 4.21 -7.87
CA GLY A 2 2.50 4.44 -6.42
C GLY A 2 1.13 4.73 -5.82
N GLU A 3 0.05 4.30 -6.48
CA GLU A 3 -1.32 4.31 -5.96
C GLU A 3 -1.46 3.30 -4.82
N ILE A 4 -2.10 3.70 -3.73
CA ILE A 4 -2.43 2.81 -2.62
C ILE A 4 -3.73 2.08 -2.96
N ILE A 5 -3.61 0.84 -3.42
CA ILE A 5 -4.74 0.03 -3.91
C ILE A 5 -5.52 -0.69 -2.81
N SER A 6 -4.91 -0.87 -1.64
CA SER A 6 -5.51 -1.54 -0.48
C SER A 6 -4.77 -1.16 0.79
N TYR A 7 -5.52 -1.05 1.89
CA TYR A 7 -5.00 -0.86 3.24
C TYR A 7 -6.03 -1.36 4.26
N SER A 8 -5.58 -1.58 5.49
CA SER A 8 -6.44 -1.85 6.64
C SER A 8 -5.82 -1.27 7.90
N ILE A 9 -6.64 -0.67 8.76
CA ILE A 9 -6.22 0.07 9.95
C ILE A 9 -6.85 -0.61 11.17
N SER A 10 -6.02 -0.95 12.15
CA SER A 10 -6.42 -1.55 13.43
C SER A 10 -5.69 -0.88 14.59
N GLU A 11 -6.25 -0.98 15.79
CA GLU A 11 -5.67 -0.41 17.02
C GLU A 11 -4.41 -1.16 17.49
N SER A 12 -4.24 -2.41 17.05
CA SER A 12 -3.09 -3.25 17.36
C SER A 12 -2.61 -4.02 16.13
N PRO A 13 -1.32 -4.42 16.07
CA PRO A 13 -0.83 -5.32 15.03
C PRO A 13 -1.61 -6.63 15.02
N SER A 14 -2.25 -6.94 13.90
CA SER A 14 -3.13 -8.12 13.78
C SER A 14 -2.90 -8.85 12.47
N ALA A 15 -2.61 -10.15 12.58
CA ALA A 15 -2.52 -11.06 11.44
C ALA A 15 -3.80 -11.00 10.57
N LYS A 16 -4.97 -10.88 11.20
CA LYS A 16 -6.25 -10.72 10.49
C LYS A 16 -6.26 -9.43 9.67
N ASN A 17 -5.87 -8.31 10.27
CA ASN A 17 -5.85 -7.01 9.59
C ASN A 17 -4.90 -7.00 8.38
N ILE A 18 -3.75 -7.67 8.50
CA ILE A 18 -2.78 -7.87 7.41
C ILE A 18 -3.40 -8.71 6.28
N MET A 19 -4.06 -9.82 6.62
CA MET A 19 -4.72 -10.68 5.64
C MET A 19 -5.90 -9.98 4.96
N ASP A 20 -6.69 -9.17 5.68
CA ASP A 20 -7.81 -8.40 5.12
C ASP A 20 -7.33 -7.39 4.06
N ALA A 21 -6.21 -6.72 4.30
CA ALA A 21 -5.58 -5.84 3.31
C ALA A 21 -5.08 -6.62 2.08
N LEU A 22 -4.49 -7.80 2.30
CA LEU A 22 -4.05 -8.69 1.22
C LEU A 22 -5.24 -9.14 0.34
N GLU A 23 -6.34 -9.61 0.93
CA GLU A 23 -7.52 -10.07 0.19
C GLU A 23 -8.11 -8.97 -0.70
N LYS A 24 -8.20 -7.75 -0.17
CA LYS A 24 -8.64 -6.58 -0.95
C LYS A 24 -7.70 -6.31 -2.13
N ALA A 25 -6.39 -6.36 -1.92
CA ALA A 25 -5.40 -6.14 -2.98
C ALA A 25 -5.48 -7.22 -4.07
N ILE A 26 -5.66 -8.49 -3.68
CA ILE A 26 -5.84 -9.61 -4.61
C ILE A 26 -7.08 -9.37 -5.49
N LYS A 27 -8.21 -8.99 -4.89
CA LYS A 27 -9.46 -8.71 -5.60
C LYS A 27 -9.32 -7.55 -6.58
N VAL A 28 -8.73 -6.43 -6.15
CA VAL A 28 -8.52 -5.24 -7.00
C VAL A 28 -7.62 -5.55 -8.20
N THR A 29 -6.65 -6.44 -8.04
CA THR A 29 -5.67 -6.78 -9.08
C THR A 29 -6.03 -8.03 -9.89
N ALA A 30 -7.16 -8.68 -9.61
CA ALA A 30 -7.52 -9.97 -10.19
C ALA A 30 -7.60 -9.99 -11.72
N LYS A 31 -7.97 -8.85 -12.32
CA LYS A 31 -8.07 -8.69 -13.79
C LYS A 31 -6.75 -8.34 -14.48
N SER A 32 -5.63 -8.32 -13.76
CA SER A 32 -4.31 -8.02 -14.35
C SER A 32 -3.97 -9.11 -15.39
N PRO A 33 -3.72 -8.74 -16.67
CA PRO A 33 -3.29 -9.70 -17.68
C PRO A 33 -1.83 -10.13 -17.48
N TYR A 34 -1.06 -9.38 -16.69
CA TYR A 34 0.34 -9.65 -16.39
C TYR A 34 0.52 -10.44 -15.10
N ARG A 35 1.65 -11.13 -14.99
CA ARG A 35 2.09 -11.79 -13.75
C ARG A 35 2.15 -10.78 -12.61
N ARG A 36 1.43 -11.08 -11.52
CA ARG A 36 1.42 -10.27 -10.30
C ARG A 36 2.62 -10.65 -9.42
N THR A 37 3.34 -9.63 -8.93
CA THR A 37 4.41 -9.78 -7.95
C THR A 37 4.06 -8.99 -6.70
N PHE A 38 4.12 -9.64 -5.54
CA PHE A 38 4.06 -8.98 -4.24
C PHE A 38 5.49 -8.80 -3.72
N HIS A 39 5.92 -7.55 -3.56
CA HIS A 39 7.24 -7.22 -3.06
C HIS A 39 7.15 -6.68 -1.63
N SER A 40 7.96 -7.21 -0.71
CA SER A 40 7.99 -6.78 0.70
C SER A 40 9.38 -6.87 1.31
N ASP A 41 9.54 -6.33 2.51
CA ASP A 41 10.65 -6.69 3.38
C ASP A 41 10.48 -8.10 3.98
N GLN A 42 11.43 -8.48 4.85
CA GLN A 42 11.38 -9.73 5.62
C GLN A 42 10.66 -9.54 6.98
N GLY A 43 9.70 -8.62 7.09
CA GLY A 43 8.88 -8.47 8.29
C GLY A 43 8.09 -9.74 8.61
N TRP A 44 7.83 -9.99 9.90
CA TRP A 44 7.14 -11.21 10.36
C TRP A 44 5.78 -11.40 9.67
N ALA A 45 5.06 -10.30 9.40
CA ALA A 45 3.77 -10.28 8.74
C ALA A 45 3.79 -10.97 7.37
N TYR A 46 4.84 -10.70 6.58
CA TYR A 46 4.98 -11.23 5.22
C TYR A 46 5.60 -12.64 5.19
N GLN A 47 6.19 -13.08 6.31
CA GLN A 47 6.72 -14.43 6.49
C GLN A 47 5.68 -15.42 7.05
N MET A 48 4.48 -14.96 7.43
CA MET A 48 3.42 -15.83 7.92
C MET A 48 3.08 -16.90 6.86
N LYS A 49 3.03 -18.17 7.27
CA LYS A 49 2.66 -19.29 6.38
C LYS A 49 1.31 -19.06 5.66
N ALA A 50 0.34 -18.48 6.36
CA ALA A 50 -0.96 -18.14 5.79
C ALA A 50 -0.84 -17.11 4.65
N TYR A 51 0.03 -16.11 4.80
CA TYR A 51 0.26 -15.06 3.82
C TYR A 51 0.89 -15.63 2.55
N SER A 52 2.01 -16.36 2.68
CA SER A 52 2.69 -16.98 1.54
C SER A 52 1.83 -18.04 0.85
N LYS A 53 1.06 -18.84 1.61
CA LYS A 53 0.10 -19.80 1.05
C LYS A 53 -0.95 -19.09 0.19
N ARG A 54 -1.54 -18.02 0.71
CA ARG A 54 -2.59 -17.27 0.01
C ARG A 54 -2.09 -16.61 -1.28
N LEU A 55 -0.88 -16.04 -1.27
CA LEU A 55 -0.25 -15.52 -2.50
C LEU A 55 -0.05 -16.63 -3.55
N LYS A 56 0.39 -17.83 -3.12
CA LYS A 56 0.63 -18.97 -4.00
C LYS A 56 -0.66 -19.48 -4.66
N GLU A 57 -1.77 -19.54 -3.91
CA GLU A 57 -3.10 -19.91 -4.42
C GLU A 57 -3.54 -19.00 -5.58
N GLU A 58 -3.17 -17.72 -5.52
CA GLU A 58 -3.49 -16.69 -6.52
C GLU A 58 -2.42 -16.55 -7.63
N ARG A 59 -1.42 -17.43 -7.63
CA ARG A 59 -0.26 -17.40 -8.52
C ARG A 59 0.49 -16.05 -8.48
N ILE A 60 0.51 -15.40 -7.32
CA ILE A 60 1.24 -14.16 -7.08
C ILE A 60 2.64 -14.52 -6.62
N TYR A 61 3.66 -14.02 -7.33
CA TYR A 61 5.05 -14.26 -6.95
C TYR A 61 5.44 -13.37 -5.77
N GLN A 62 5.82 -13.98 -4.64
CA GLN A 62 6.35 -13.26 -3.50
C GLN A 62 7.84 -13.00 -3.70
N SER A 63 8.22 -11.72 -3.71
CA SER A 63 9.60 -11.25 -3.74
C SER A 63 9.89 -10.54 -2.42
N MET A 64 10.92 -10.97 -1.70
CA MET A 64 11.32 -10.31 -0.46
C MET A 64 12.70 -9.68 -0.62
N SER A 65 12.89 -8.50 -0.03
CA SER A 65 14.16 -7.80 -0.03
C SER A 65 15.28 -8.66 0.59
N ARG A 66 16.51 -8.42 0.14
CA ARG A 66 17.69 -9.01 0.82
C ARG A 66 17.83 -8.37 2.19
N LYS A 67 18.37 -9.13 3.16
CA LYS A 67 18.75 -8.56 4.45
C LYS A 67 19.67 -7.35 4.22
N ALA A 68 19.37 -6.24 4.88
CA ALA A 68 20.09 -4.97 4.79
C ALA A 68 20.03 -4.22 3.43
N ASN A 69 19.05 -4.51 2.55
CA ASN A 69 18.81 -3.69 1.36
C ASN A 69 17.60 -2.76 1.56
N CYS A 70 17.84 -1.48 1.87
CA CYS A 70 16.81 -0.47 2.11
C CYS A 70 16.10 0.01 0.83
N LEU A 71 16.73 -0.15 -0.34
CA LEU A 71 16.18 0.36 -1.61
C LEU A 71 14.86 -0.34 -1.98
N ASP A 72 14.72 -1.60 -1.59
CA ASP A 72 13.57 -2.45 -1.89
C ASP A 72 12.29 -1.98 -1.17
N ASN A 73 12.41 -1.38 0.03
CA ASN A 73 11.29 -0.84 0.80
C ASN A 73 11.08 0.69 0.60
N SER A 74 11.98 1.33 -0.14
CA SER A 74 12.03 2.79 -0.27
C SER A 74 10.73 3.44 -0.75
N ILE A 75 9.94 2.75 -1.59
CA ILE A 75 8.67 3.26 -2.11
C ILE A 75 7.64 3.43 -0.99
N MET A 76 7.53 2.43 -0.11
CA MET A 76 6.59 2.49 1.02
C MET A 76 7.11 3.39 2.13
N GLU A 77 8.42 3.39 2.39
CA GLU A 77 9.04 4.33 3.33
C GLU A 77 8.82 5.78 2.91
N ASN A 78 8.97 6.08 1.62
CA ASN A 78 8.68 7.41 1.08
C ASN A 78 7.20 7.81 1.29
N PHE A 79 6.26 6.91 1.00
CA PHE A 79 4.84 7.16 1.25
C PHE A 79 4.57 7.47 2.73
N PHE A 80 5.08 6.66 3.65
CA PHE A 80 4.87 6.89 5.08
C PHE A 80 5.58 8.15 5.59
N GLY A 81 6.76 8.50 5.04
CA GLY A 81 7.46 9.74 5.35
C GLY A 81 6.62 10.95 5.00
N ILE A 82 6.09 11.00 3.77
CA ILE A 82 5.24 12.10 3.31
C ILE A 82 3.93 12.15 4.12
N LEU A 83 3.26 11.01 4.34
CA LEU A 83 2.03 10.95 5.14
C LEU A 83 2.26 11.54 6.53
N LYS A 84 3.33 11.11 7.22
CA LYS A 84 3.61 11.61 8.56
C LYS A 84 3.94 13.10 8.55
N GLN A 85 4.69 13.55 7.55
CA GLN A 85 5.02 14.96 7.39
C GLN A 85 3.78 15.84 7.18
N GLU A 86 2.85 15.41 6.34
CA GLU A 86 1.73 16.25 5.92
C GLU A 86 0.55 16.23 6.91
N ILE A 87 0.32 15.12 7.62
CA ILE A 87 -0.86 15.01 8.51
C ILE A 87 -0.53 14.64 9.96
N TYR A 88 0.65 14.11 10.26
CA TYR A 88 0.92 13.57 11.60
C TYR A 88 1.77 14.52 12.45
N TYR A 89 2.91 14.96 11.93
CA TYR A 89 3.83 15.82 12.66
C TYR A 89 3.21 17.21 12.88
N GLY A 90 3.29 17.70 14.11
CA GLY A 90 2.68 18.97 14.51
C GLY A 90 1.17 18.92 14.75
N THR A 91 0.52 17.75 14.63
CA THR A 91 -0.92 17.57 14.88
C THR A 91 -1.13 16.66 16.08
N THR A 92 -2.02 17.07 16.99
CA THR A 92 -2.44 16.25 18.13
C THR A 92 -3.78 15.58 17.80
N TYR A 93 -3.79 14.25 17.79
CA TYR A 93 -5.00 13.45 17.65
C TYR A 93 -5.45 12.96 19.02
N ASN A 94 -6.72 13.20 19.37
CA ASN A 94 -7.28 12.88 20.69
C ASN A 94 -7.97 11.52 20.73
N SER A 95 -8.12 10.86 19.59
CA SER A 95 -8.69 9.51 19.52
C SER A 95 -8.16 8.71 18.34
N TYR A 96 -8.21 7.38 18.47
CA TYR A 96 -7.96 6.47 17.35
C TYR A 96 -8.86 6.78 16.14
N ARG A 97 -10.14 7.10 16.38
CA ARG A 97 -11.10 7.42 15.31
C ARG A 97 -10.68 8.66 14.52
N GLU A 98 -10.17 9.68 15.20
CA GLU A 98 -9.70 10.92 14.57
C GLU A 98 -8.50 10.67 13.66
N LEU A 99 -7.48 9.98 14.18
CA LEU A 99 -6.29 9.61 13.40
C LEU A 99 -6.65 8.71 12.21
N LYS A 100 -7.50 7.69 12.44
CA LYS A 100 -7.98 6.80 11.39
C LYS A 100 -8.66 7.59 10.26
N LEU A 101 -9.57 8.50 10.61
CA LEU A 101 -10.28 9.33 9.63
C LEU A 101 -9.32 10.24 8.86
N ALA A 102 -8.31 10.81 9.51
CA ALA A 102 -7.29 11.62 8.87
C ALA A 102 -6.47 10.81 7.85
N ILE A 103 -6.05 9.59 8.23
CA ILE A 103 -5.34 8.67 7.32
C ILE A 103 -6.22 8.27 6.13
N GLU A 104 -7.48 7.92 6.35
CA GLU A 104 -8.42 7.55 5.28
C GLU A 104 -8.63 8.70 4.29
N LYS A 105 -8.85 9.93 4.80
CA LYS A 105 -8.95 11.15 3.98
C LYS A 105 -7.66 11.41 3.20
N TYR A 106 -6.52 11.26 3.86
CA TYR A 106 -5.22 11.47 3.23
C TYR A 106 -4.94 10.46 2.12
N ILE A 107 -5.23 9.18 2.31
CA ILE A 107 -5.05 8.17 1.26
C ILE A 107 -5.95 8.48 0.05
N LYS A 108 -7.18 8.95 0.29
CA LYS A 108 -8.07 9.40 -0.79
C LYS A 108 -7.45 10.58 -1.56
N TYR A 109 -7.06 11.64 -0.86
CA TYR A 109 -6.36 12.78 -1.47
C TYR A 109 -5.11 12.33 -2.24
N TYR A 110 -4.26 11.52 -1.62
CA TYR A 110 -3.02 11.02 -2.20
C TYR A 110 -3.27 10.25 -3.51
N ASN A 111 -4.31 9.43 -3.58
CA ASN A 111 -4.63 8.66 -4.78
C ASN A 111 -5.35 9.47 -5.86
N GLU A 112 -6.29 10.34 -5.48
CA GLU A 112 -7.25 10.96 -6.40
C GLU A 112 -6.82 12.35 -6.84
N GLU A 113 -6.12 13.10 -5.99
CA GLU A 113 -5.89 14.54 -6.16
C GLU A 113 -4.41 14.92 -6.18
N ARG A 114 -3.54 14.20 -5.45
CA ARG A 114 -2.12 14.55 -5.34
C ARG A 114 -1.40 14.48 -6.69
N ILE A 115 -1.01 15.63 -7.20
CA ILE A 115 -0.25 15.77 -8.44
C ILE A 115 1.20 15.32 -8.23
N LYS A 116 1.72 14.52 -9.16
CA LYS A 116 3.12 14.06 -9.15
C LYS A 116 3.76 14.36 -10.49
N GLU A 117 4.83 15.14 -10.48
CA GLU A 117 5.59 15.50 -11.70
C GLU A 117 6.02 14.25 -12.48
N LYS A 118 6.55 13.23 -11.80
CA LYS A 118 6.94 11.95 -12.41
C LYS A 118 5.80 11.17 -13.09
N LEU A 119 4.55 11.55 -12.85
CA LEU A 119 3.36 10.97 -13.48
C LEU A 119 2.78 11.90 -14.56
N GLY A 120 3.56 12.87 -15.04
CA GLY A 120 3.10 13.86 -16.02
C GLY A 120 2.03 14.80 -15.44
N TRP A 121 2.23 15.22 -14.19
CA TRP A 121 1.29 16.09 -13.46
C TRP A 121 -0.10 15.47 -13.27
N LEU A 122 -0.17 14.14 -13.12
CA LEU A 122 -1.39 13.40 -12.80
C LEU A 122 -1.35 12.84 -11.39
N SER A 123 -2.54 12.64 -10.79
CA SER A 123 -2.67 11.83 -9.58
C SER A 123 -2.44 10.35 -9.86
N PRO A 124 -2.07 9.53 -8.85
CA PRO A 124 -1.85 8.10 -9.05
C PRO A 124 -3.00 7.38 -9.75
N LYS A 125 -4.25 7.70 -9.38
CA LYS A 125 -5.46 7.13 -9.97
C LYS A 125 -5.69 7.62 -11.41
N GLN A 126 -5.52 8.93 -11.66
CA GLN A 126 -5.63 9.48 -13.01
C GLN A 126 -4.61 8.86 -13.96
N TYR A 127 -3.36 8.71 -13.51
CA TYR A 127 -2.32 8.02 -14.27
C TYR A 127 -2.73 6.59 -14.61
N ARG A 128 -3.23 5.82 -13.63
CA ARG A 128 -3.68 4.44 -13.90
C ARG A 128 -4.80 4.40 -14.94
N ILE A 129 -5.82 5.25 -14.81
CA ILE A 129 -6.95 5.28 -15.74
C ILE A 129 -6.46 5.61 -17.16
N LYS A 130 -5.63 6.65 -17.31
CA LYS A 130 -5.05 7.06 -18.60
C LYS A 130 -4.29 5.94 -19.30
N HIS A 131 -3.60 5.08 -18.54
CA HIS A 131 -2.77 4.01 -19.07
C HIS A 131 -3.41 2.60 -19.01
N MET A 132 -4.62 2.48 -18.47
CA MET A 132 -5.43 1.24 -18.54
C MET A 132 -6.25 1.15 -19.82
N THR A 133 -6.36 2.23 -20.59
CA THR A 133 -7.05 2.25 -21.89
C THR A 133 -6.11 1.77 -23.00
N VAL A 134 -5.86 0.46 -23.07
CA VAL A 134 -5.38 -0.26 -24.27
C VAL A 134 -5.99 -1.64 -24.28
#